data_AF-A0A1J4KY75-F1
#
_entry.id   AF-A0A1J4KY75-F1
#
_cell.length_a   1.000
_cell.length_b   1.000
_cell.length_c   1.000
_cell.angle_alpha   90.00
_cell.angle_beta   90.00
_cell.angle_gamma   90.00
#
_symmetry.space_group_name_H-M   'P 1'
#
loop_
_entity.id
_entity.type
_entity.pdbx_description
1 polymer ?
#
loop_
_entity_poly.entity_id
_entity_poly.type
_entity_poly.pdbx_seq_one_letter_code
_entity_poly.pdbx_strand_id
1 'polypeptide(L)'
;MSADRNDLILQYRAAHDDAIENYDFDRAKMIMREIQKMSTKHSSNFTEMGKIARQLQSVRGQKMNEYSDFVCQHEEIRLKYLQRFHQILEKHDSQIKNLRDEMKSAISREKRRPVPEANDLFLRAKLLGRSHQYENAKIIYNEACYVHNLVTERRIRACRKLYREQQMQIEDKQNQELKVFLGRIVNDFQQLEVGHFRNAVILNNRERIKEFKAGCWPPENYSVGPFHVRPTAYPVKTRRRAASATRTKRNKKKKSPRK
;
A
#
# COMPACT_ATOMS: atom_id res chain seq x y z
N MET A 1 28.56 -46.11 0.77
CA MET A 1 29.63 -45.52 1.61
C MET A 1 29.36 -45.59 3.13
N SER A 2 28.14 -45.86 3.61
CA SER A 2 27.87 -46.11 5.04
C SER A 2 28.05 -47.60 5.45
N ALA A 3 27.86 -48.53 4.51
CA ALA A 3 28.00 -49.97 4.74
C ALA A 3 29.46 -50.36 5.05
N ASP A 4 30.42 -50.01 4.17
CA ASP A 4 31.84 -50.36 4.33
C ASP A 4 32.47 -49.90 5.66
N ARG A 5 31.96 -48.81 6.23
CA ARG A 5 32.48 -48.23 7.48
C ARG A 5 31.83 -48.83 8.72
N ASN A 6 30.58 -49.28 8.62
CA ASN A 6 29.93 -50.07 9.67
C ASN A 6 30.54 -51.47 9.73
N ASP A 7 30.87 -52.06 8.58
CA ASP A 7 31.64 -53.30 8.49
C ASP A 7 33.04 -53.13 9.08
N LEU A 8 33.69 -51.99 8.83
CA LEU A 8 34.98 -51.65 9.44
C LEU A 8 34.86 -51.50 10.97
N ILE A 9 33.81 -50.86 11.50
CA ILE A 9 33.56 -50.77 12.96
C ILE A 9 33.29 -52.16 13.55
N LEU A 10 32.59 -53.04 12.84
CA LEU A 10 32.40 -54.43 13.25
C LEU A 10 33.73 -55.21 13.27
N GLN A 11 34.57 -55.02 12.27
CA GLN A 11 35.91 -55.63 12.22
C GLN A 11 36.81 -55.12 13.35
N TYR A 12 36.79 -53.82 13.65
CA TYR A 12 37.50 -53.26 14.79
C TYR A 12 36.95 -53.77 16.14
N ARG A 13 35.63 -54.04 16.26
CA ARG A 13 35.05 -54.67 17.45
C ARG A 13 35.49 -56.13 17.60
N ALA A 14 35.47 -56.90 16.51
CA ALA A 14 35.97 -58.28 16.52
C ALA A 14 37.47 -58.34 16.87
N ALA A 15 38.29 -57.43 16.32
CA ALA A 15 39.72 -57.34 16.63
C ALA A 15 40.01 -56.83 18.06
N HIS A 16 39.09 -56.07 18.66
CA HIS A 16 39.15 -55.69 20.07
C HIS A 16 38.89 -56.88 20.98
N ASP A 17 37.86 -57.68 20.67
CA ASP A 17 37.49 -58.84 21.47
C ASP A 17 38.57 -59.94 21.39
N ASP A 18 39.15 -60.15 20.21
CA ASP A 18 40.32 -61.02 20.00
C ASP A 18 41.57 -60.54 20.77
N ALA A 19 41.80 -59.23 20.86
CA ALA A 19 42.90 -58.68 21.68
C ALA A 19 42.66 -58.86 23.19
N ILE A 20 41.40 -58.85 23.65
CA ILE A 20 41.04 -59.14 25.04
C ILE A 20 41.22 -60.62 25.36
N GLU A 21 40.79 -61.52 24.47
CA GLU A 21 40.95 -62.98 24.65
C GLU A 21 42.43 -63.39 24.69
N ASN A 22 43.29 -62.67 23.96
CA ASN A 22 44.74 -62.88 23.94
C ASN A 22 45.51 -62.10 25.03
N TYR A 23 44.83 -61.49 26.00
CA TYR A 23 45.41 -60.71 27.11
C TYR A 23 46.28 -59.50 26.69
N ASP A 24 46.17 -59.02 25.45
CA ASP A 24 46.89 -57.86 24.93
C ASP A 24 46.07 -56.58 25.18
N PHE A 25 46.06 -56.17 26.45
CA PHE A 25 45.22 -55.06 26.92
C PHE A 25 45.64 -53.70 26.37
N ASP A 26 46.92 -53.52 26.02
CA ASP A 26 47.41 -52.28 25.41
C ASP A 26 46.89 -52.12 23.98
N ARG A 27 46.87 -53.22 23.21
CA ARG A 27 46.28 -53.26 21.88
C ARG A 27 44.76 -53.08 21.91
N ALA A 28 44.07 -53.76 22.83
CA ALA A 28 42.62 -53.57 23.02
C ALA A 28 42.28 -52.10 23.35
N LYS A 29 43.07 -51.45 24.22
CA LYS A 29 42.89 -50.03 24.58
C LYS A 29 43.11 -49.09 23.40
N MET A 30 44.06 -49.38 22.51
CA MET A 30 44.25 -48.59 21.28
C MET A 30 43.06 -48.74 20.33
N ILE A 31 42.59 -49.96 20.10
CA ILE A 31 41.47 -50.24 19.21
C ILE A 31 40.18 -49.60 19.74
N MET A 32 39.91 -49.68 21.05
CA MET A 32 38.76 -49.01 21.68
C MET A 32 38.82 -47.48 21.50
N ARG A 33 40.00 -46.86 21.59
CA ARG A 33 40.16 -45.42 21.31
C ARG A 33 39.87 -45.09 19.83
N GLU A 34 40.20 -45.97 18.90
CA GLU A 34 39.88 -45.80 17.48
C GLU A 34 38.39 -45.96 17.21
N ILE A 35 37.73 -46.96 17.79
CA ILE A 35 36.26 -47.13 17.77
C ILE A 35 35.59 -45.88 18.36
N GLN A 36 36.08 -45.37 19.49
CA GLN A 36 35.56 -44.14 20.10
C GLN A 36 35.74 -42.93 19.18
N LYS A 37 36.94 -42.71 18.61
CA LYS A 37 37.17 -41.60 17.65
C LYS A 37 36.28 -41.69 16.41
N MET A 38 36.00 -42.90 15.92
CA MET A 38 35.13 -43.13 14.76
C MET A 38 33.65 -42.91 15.09
N SER A 39 33.20 -43.30 16.29
CA SER A 39 31.82 -43.13 16.74
C SER A 39 31.50 -41.70 17.21
N THR A 40 32.43 -41.00 17.89
CA THR A 40 32.24 -39.60 18.32
C THR A 40 32.11 -38.65 17.13
N LYS A 41 32.82 -38.92 16.02
CA LYS A 41 32.69 -38.14 14.77
C LYS A 41 31.33 -38.34 14.07
N HIS A 42 30.63 -39.46 14.31
CA HIS A 42 29.31 -39.70 13.73
C HIS A 42 28.18 -39.14 14.61
N SER A 43 28.32 -39.23 15.93
CA SER A 43 27.38 -38.67 16.90
C SER A 43 27.28 -37.14 16.82
N SER A 44 28.40 -36.43 16.63
CA SER A 44 28.43 -34.98 16.43
C SER A 44 27.66 -34.55 15.18
N ASN A 45 27.79 -35.29 14.08
CA ASN A 45 27.16 -34.95 12.81
C ASN A 45 25.63 -35.15 12.86
N PHE A 46 25.14 -36.18 13.56
CA PHE A 46 23.70 -36.39 13.76
C PHE A 46 23.06 -35.32 14.66
N THR A 47 23.76 -34.88 15.71
CA THR A 47 23.28 -33.79 16.58
C THR A 47 23.28 -32.44 15.85
N GLU A 48 24.24 -32.20 14.96
CA GLU A 48 24.26 -31.01 14.10
C GLU A 48 23.16 -31.02 13.05
N MET A 49 22.93 -32.14 12.36
CA MET A 49 21.81 -32.31 11.41
C MET A 49 20.46 -32.10 12.09
N GLY A 50 20.26 -32.63 13.31
CA GLY A 50 19.04 -32.39 14.09
C GLY A 50 18.86 -30.94 14.57
N LYS A 51 19.95 -30.18 14.73
CA LYS A 51 19.88 -28.72 14.99
C LYS A 51 19.50 -27.96 13.72
N ILE A 52 20.07 -28.33 12.58
CA ILE A 52 19.80 -27.69 11.28
C ILE A 52 18.36 -27.94 10.82
N ALA A 53 17.84 -29.16 10.99
CA ALA A 53 16.44 -29.49 10.68
C ALA A 53 15.43 -28.65 11.49
N ARG A 54 15.65 -28.50 12.81
CA ARG A 54 14.84 -27.62 13.66
C ARG A 54 14.92 -26.15 13.23
N GLN A 55 16.10 -25.70 12.83
CA GLN A 55 16.30 -24.34 12.33
C GLN A 55 15.62 -24.08 10.98
N LEU A 56 15.54 -25.07 10.10
CA LEU A 56 14.80 -24.99 8.84
C LEU A 56 13.29 -24.96 9.08
N GLN A 57 12.79 -25.84 9.96
CA GLN A 57 11.38 -25.86 10.34
C GLN A 57 10.95 -24.53 10.98
N SER A 58 11.80 -23.91 11.80
CA SER A 58 11.58 -22.57 12.34
C SER A 58 11.47 -21.50 11.24
N VAL A 59 12.30 -21.55 10.20
CA VAL A 59 12.23 -20.58 9.08
C VAL A 59 10.96 -20.79 8.25
N ARG A 60 10.58 -22.05 8.02
CA ARG A 60 9.31 -22.37 7.37
C ARG A 60 8.11 -21.87 8.17
N GLY A 61 8.14 -22.01 9.49
CA GLY A 61 7.13 -21.41 10.39
C GLY A 61 7.11 -19.89 10.30
N GLN A 62 8.27 -19.23 10.28
CA GLN A 62 8.36 -17.77 10.09
C GLN A 62 7.77 -17.32 8.75
N LYS A 63 7.96 -18.07 7.67
CA LYS A 63 7.36 -17.77 6.35
C LYS A 63 5.83 -17.87 6.38
N MET A 64 5.29 -18.89 7.02
CA MET A 64 3.84 -19.06 7.14
C MET A 64 3.22 -17.94 7.98
N ASN A 65 3.86 -17.56 9.08
CA ASN A 65 3.40 -16.45 9.92
C ASN A 65 3.46 -15.13 9.15
N GLU A 66 4.57 -14.83 8.47
CA GLU A 66 4.71 -13.61 7.66
C GLU A 66 3.64 -13.52 6.55
N TYR A 67 3.31 -14.64 5.91
CA TYR A 67 2.24 -14.70 4.91
C TYR A 67 0.86 -14.47 5.55
N SER A 68 0.59 -15.10 6.70
CA SER A 68 -0.65 -14.88 7.46
C SER A 68 -0.80 -13.41 7.86
N ASP A 69 0.25 -12.80 8.41
CA ASP A 69 0.26 -11.39 8.81
C ASP A 69 0.03 -10.47 7.61
N PHE A 70 0.65 -10.77 6.46
CA PHE A 70 0.41 -10.05 5.20
C PHE A 70 -1.06 -10.11 4.77
N VAL A 71 -1.69 -11.29 4.82
CA VAL A 71 -3.11 -11.44 4.46
C VAL A 71 -4.01 -10.67 5.42
N CYS A 72 -3.74 -10.71 6.73
CA CYS A 72 -4.47 -9.93 7.73
C CYS A 72 -4.36 -8.43 7.46
N GLN A 73 -3.14 -7.92 7.26
CA GLN A 73 -2.90 -6.49 6.96
C GLN A 73 -3.57 -6.08 5.64
N HIS A 74 -3.55 -6.94 4.63
CA HIS A 74 -4.21 -6.68 3.35
C HIS A 74 -5.72 -6.51 3.52
N GLU A 75 -6.37 -7.39 4.30
CA GLU A 75 -7.81 -7.30 4.55
C GLU A 75 -8.16 -6.11 5.44
N GLU A 76 -7.33 -5.76 6.43
CA GLU A 76 -7.51 -4.55 7.24
C GLU A 76 -7.50 -3.27 6.39
N ILE A 77 -6.53 -3.15 5.46
CA ILE A 77 -6.45 -2.03 4.51
C ILE A 77 -7.72 -2.00 3.66
N ARG A 78 -8.15 -3.14 3.12
CA ARG A 78 -9.36 -3.24 2.30
C ARG A 78 -10.60 -2.78 3.06
N LEU A 79 -10.83 -3.27 4.27
CA LEU A 79 -12.01 -2.93 5.08
C LEU A 79 -12.01 -1.44 5.45
N LYS A 80 -10.86 -0.89 5.87
CA LYS A 80 -10.71 0.53 6.17
C LYS A 80 -11.09 1.41 4.97
N TYR A 81 -10.62 1.06 3.78
CA TYR A 81 -10.91 1.83 2.57
C TYR A 81 -12.35 1.63 2.09
N LEU A 82 -12.93 0.44 2.23
CA LEU A 82 -14.34 0.19 1.91
C LEU A 82 -15.27 1.04 2.78
N GLN A 83 -15.04 1.06 4.10
CA GLN A 83 -15.81 1.92 5.01
C GLN A 83 -15.68 3.40 4.65
N ARG A 84 -14.45 3.85 4.37
CA ARG A 84 -14.22 5.24 3.99
C ARG A 84 -14.86 5.60 2.65
N PHE A 85 -14.86 4.66 1.70
CA PHE A 85 -15.50 4.84 0.41
C PHE A 85 -17.00 5.04 0.55
N HIS A 86 -17.68 4.22 1.37
CA HIS A 86 -19.10 4.40 1.66
C HIS A 86 -19.41 5.79 2.26
N GLN A 87 -18.60 6.25 3.22
CA GLN A 87 -18.76 7.60 3.78
C GLN A 87 -18.60 8.71 2.73
N ILE A 88 -17.66 8.54 1.78
CA ILE A 88 -17.46 9.51 0.69
C ILE A 88 -18.70 9.52 -0.22
N LEU A 89 -19.22 8.35 -0.59
CA LEU A 89 -20.41 8.24 -1.44
C LEU A 89 -21.65 8.85 -0.76
N GLU A 90 -21.90 8.52 0.51
CA GLU A 90 -23.02 9.11 1.27
C GLU A 90 -22.94 10.64 1.33
N LYS A 91 -21.73 11.17 1.55
CA LYS A 91 -21.47 12.61 1.51
C LYS A 91 -21.75 13.17 0.11
N HIS A 92 -21.28 12.53 -0.95
CA HIS A 92 -21.50 12.98 -2.33
C HIS A 92 -22.98 13.00 -2.70
N ASP A 93 -23.71 11.95 -2.35
CA ASP A 93 -25.15 11.83 -2.57
C ASP A 93 -25.92 12.91 -1.80
N SER A 94 -25.54 13.16 -0.54
CA SER A 94 -26.17 14.22 0.26
C SER A 94 -25.98 15.61 -0.36
N GLN A 95 -24.80 15.91 -0.91
CA GLN A 95 -24.52 17.18 -1.57
C GLN A 95 -25.37 17.37 -2.83
N ILE A 96 -25.49 16.34 -3.66
CA ILE A 96 -26.30 16.38 -4.88
C ILE A 96 -27.79 16.50 -4.54
N LYS A 97 -28.26 15.79 -3.51
CA LYS A 97 -29.64 15.88 -3.03
C LYS A 97 -29.97 17.29 -2.54
N ASN A 98 -29.10 17.86 -1.69
CA ASN A 98 -29.27 19.22 -1.18
C ASN A 98 -29.33 20.24 -2.33
N LEU A 99 -28.42 20.14 -3.31
CA LEU A 99 -28.42 21.03 -4.47
C LEU A 99 -29.73 20.93 -5.28
N ARG A 100 -30.26 19.71 -5.46
CA ARG A 100 -31.54 19.49 -6.16
C ARG A 100 -32.71 20.09 -5.40
N ASP A 101 -32.73 19.97 -4.09
CA ASP A 101 -33.83 20.50 -3.26
C ASP A 101 -33.75 22.04 -3.15
N GLU A 102 -32.54 22.60 -3.08
CA GLU A 102 -32.32 24.04 -3.22
C GLU A 102 -32.78 24.56 -4.59
N MET A 103 -32.45 23.86 -5.67
CA MET A 103 -32.90 24.22 -7.03
C MET A 103 -34.43 24.24 -7.14
N LYS A 104 -35.12 23.21 -6.63
CA LYS A 104 -36.59 23.17 -6.62
C LYS A 104 -37.17 24.35 -5.85
N SER A 105 -36.57 24.68 -4.71
CA SER A 105 -37.00 25.78 -3.85
C SER A 105 -36.75 27.14 -4.53
N ALA A 106 -35.61 27.32 -5.19
CA ALA A 106 -35.29 28.51 -5.98
C ALA A 106 -36.25 28.70 -7.16
N ILE A 107 -36.53 27.65 -7.94
CA ILE A 107 -37.50 27.70 -9.04
C ILE A 107 -38.90 28.06 -8.53
N SER A 108 -39.31 27.50 -7.39
CA SER A 108 -40.61 27.80 -6.78
C SER A 108 -40.71 29.25 -6.32
N ARG A 109 -39.61 29.84 -5.82
CA ARG A 109 -39.54 31.27 -5.49
C ARG A 109 -39.63 32.14 -6.74
N GLU A 110 -38.89 31.80 -7.80
CA GLU A 110 -38.92 32.57 -9.05
C GLU A 110 -40.31 32.54 -9.73
N LYS A 111 -41.03 31.41 -9.66
CA LYS A 111 -42.42 31.31 -10.14
C LYS A 111 -43.40 32.24 -9.42
N ARG A 112 -43.15 32.54 -8.14
CA ARG A 112 -44.03 33.39 -7.31
C ARG A 112 -43.59 34.85 -7.28
N ARG A 113 -42.40 35.15 -7.82
CA ARG A 113 -41.84 36.48 -7.80
C ARG A 113 -42.64 37.39 -8.73
N PRO A 114 -43.09 38.58 -8.27
CA PRO A 114 -43.83 39.49 -9.12
C PRO A 114 -42.97 39.97 -10.30
N VAL A 115 -43.65 40.29 -11.41
CA VAL A 115 -43.06 40.89 -12.61
C VAL A 115 -43.63 42.31 -12.70
N PRO A 116 -42.86 43.34 -12.30
CA PRO A 116 -43.34 44.72 -12.26
C PRO A 116 -43.94 45.18 -13.58
N GLU A 117 -43.29 44.85 -14.70
CA GLU A 117 -43.72 45.24 -16.04
C GLU A 117 -45.10 44.66 -16.40
N ALA A 118 -45.36 43.41 -16.00
CA ALA A 118 -46.66 42.78 -16.20
C ALA A 118 -47.71 43.36 -15.23
N ASN A 119 -47.33 43.68 -14.00
CA ASN A 119 -48.22 44.30 -13.01
C ASN A 119 -48.72 45.67 -13.47
N ASP A 120 -47.85 46.49 -14.07
CA ASP A 120 -48.24 47.79 -14.62
C ASP A 120 -49.25 47.65 -15.76
N LEU A 121 -49.06 46.66 -16.64
CA LEU A 121 -50.01 46.33 -17.70
C LEU A 121 -51.34 45.81 -17.14
N PHE A 122 -51.32 44.95 -16.11
CA PHE A 122 -52.54 44.49 -15.45
C PHE A 122 -53.31 45.65 -14.81
N LEU A 123 -52.63 46.60 -14.17
CA LEU A 123 -53.24 47.81 -13.63
C LEU A 123 -53.84 48.68 -14.73
N ARG A 124 -53.14 48.85 -15.86
CA ARG A 124 -53.65 49.60 -17.02
C ARG A 124 -54.87 48.94 -17.65
N ALA A 125 -54.86 47.63 -17.83
CA ALA A 125 -56.01 46.87 -18.32
C ALA A 125 -57.24 47.06 -17.40
N LYS A 126 -57.02 47.04 -16.07
CA LYS A 126 -58.08 47.29 -15.08
C LYS A 126 -58.67 48.70 -15.18
N LEU A 127 -57.83 49.71 -15.43
CA LEU A 127 -58.29 51.09 -15.63
C LEU A 127 -59.13 51.21 -16.92
N LEU A 128 -58.69 50.61 -18.03
CA LEU A 128 -59.46 50.60 -19.28
C LEU A 128 -60.80 49.87 -19.14
N GLY A 129 -60.82 48.77 -18.39
CA GLY A 129 -62.05 48.04 -18.08
C GLY A 129 -63.04 48.89 -17.27
N ARG A 130 -62.55 49.71 -16.33
CA ARG A 130 -63.38 50.68 -15.60
C ARG A 130 -63.93 51.79 -16.50
N SER A 131 -63.22 52.14 -17.57
CA SER A 131 -63.66 53.11 -18.58
C SER A 131 -64.50 52.48 -19.71
N HIS A 132 -64.99 51.25 -19.53
CA HIS A 132 -65.80 50.51 -20.52
C HIS A 132 -65.13 50.25 -21.87
N GLN A 133 -63.79 50.35 -21.96
CA GLN A 133 -63.01 50.06 -23.17
C GLN A 133 -62.57 48.59 -23.19
N TYR A 134 -63.53 47.66 -23.30
CA TYR A 134 -63.29 46.24 -23.04
C TYR A 134 -62.33 45.57 -24.04
N GLU A 135 -62.43 45.88 -25.33
CA GLU A 135 -61.52 45.30 -26.33
C GLU A 135 -60.06 45.71 -26.09
N ASN A 136 -59.83 46.99 -25.80
CA ASN A 136 -58.50 47.48 -25.45
C ASN A 136 -58.00 46.86 -24.13
N ALA A 137 -58.87 46.73 -23.12
CA ALA A 137 -58.53 46.09 -21.85
C ALA A 137 -58.11 44.62 -22.06
N LYS A 138 -58.80 43.89 -22.95
CA LYS A 138 -58.47 42.50 -23.29
C LYS A 138 -57.12 42.37 -23.99
N ILE A 139 -56.81 43.28 -24.92
CA ILE A 139 -55.51 43.33 -25.60
C ILE A 139 -54.39 43.53 -24.58
N ILE A 140 -54.50 44.55 -23.71
CA ILE A 140 -53.47 44.84 -22.69
C ILE A 140 -53.35 43.69 -21.67
N TYR A 141 -54.46 43.06 -21.29
CA TYR A 141 -54.43 41.90 -20.39
C TYR A 141 -53.65 40.72 -21.01
N ASN A 142 -53.86 40.44 -22.30
CA ASN A 142 -53.14 39.38 -23.01
C ASN A 142 -51.65 39.72 -23.12
N GLU A 143 -51.31 40.98 -23.37
CA GLU A 143 -49.94 41.47 -23.36
C GLU A 143 -49.29 41.30 -21.97
N ALA A 144 -50.00 41.65 -20.90
CA ALA A 144 -49.54 41.46 -19.52
C ALA A 144 -49.25 39.97 -19.21
N CYS A 145 -50.15 39.06 -19.62
CA CYS A 145 -49.96 37.62 -19.50
C CYS A 145 -48.73 37.14 -20.27
N TYR A 146 -48.55 37.63 -21.51
CA TYR A 146 -47.38 37.28 -22.34
C TYR A 146 -46.07 37.74 -21.69
N VAL A 147 -46.00 39.00 -21.25
CA VAL A 147 -44.83 39.57 -20.58
C VAL A 147 -44.52 38.80 -19.29
N HIS A 148 -45.53 38.51 -18.48
CA HIS A 148 -45.38 37.73 -17.25
C HIS A 148 -44.75 36.36 -17.53
N ASN A 149 -45.30 35.62 -18.49
CA ASN A 149 -44.81 34.29 -18.85
C ASN A 149 -43.39 34.35 -19.42
N LEU A 150 -43.11 35.30 -20.31
CA LEU A 150 -41.80 35.48 -20.93
C LEU A 150 -40.70 35.75 -19.89
N VAL A 151 -40.95 36.67 -18.96
CA VAL A 151 -39.99 37.04 -17.91
C VAL A 151 -39.79 35.89 -16.92
N THR A 152 -40.87 35.26 -16.47
CA THR A 152 -40.82 34.12 -15.53
C THR A 152 -40.05 32.95 -16.14
N GLU A 153 -40.30 32.60 -17.40
CA GLU A 153 -39.57 31.54 -18.11
C GLU A 153 -38.07 31.86 -18.25
N ARG A 154 -37.71 33.11 -18.57
CA ARG A 154 -36.31 33.55 -18.62
C ARG A 154 -35.62 33.38 -17.27
N ARG A 155 -36.27 33.80 -16.17
CA ARG A 155 -35.75 33.65 -14.80
C ARG A 155 -35.55 32.17 -14.43
N ILE A 156 -36.54 31.32 -14.71
CA ILE A 156 -36.44 29.87 -14.46
C ILE A 156 -35.29 29.25 -15.25
N ARG A 157 -35.12 29.59 -16.52
CA ARG A 157 -33.99 29.09 -17.34
C ARG A 157 -32.65 29.54 -16.80
N ALA A 158 -32.51 30.81 -16.42
CA ALA A 158 -31.29 31.33 -15.82
C ALA A 158 -30.97 30.60 -14.50
N CYS A 159 -31.96 30.40 -13.64
CA CYS A 159 -31.83 29.63 -12.40
C CYS A 159 -31.35 28.20 -12.69
N ARG A 160 -31.99 27.49 -13.63
CA ARG A 160 -31.58 26.13 -14.01
C ARG A 160 -30.14 26.08 -14.53
N LYS A 161 -29.72 27.08 -15.32
CA LYS A 161 -28.35 27.17 -15.83
C LYS A 161 -27.34 27.30 -14.68
N LEU A 162 -27.61 28.19 -13.73
CA LEU A 162 -26.75 28.40 -12.56
C LEU A 162 -26.59 27.12 -11.72
N TYR A 163 -27.69 26.40 -11.45
CA TYR A 163 -27.62 25.14 -10.70
C TYR A 163 -26.92 24.01 -11.46
N ARG A 164 -27.00 23.99 -12.80
CA ARG A 164 -26.20 23.05 -13.61
C ARG A 164 -24.70 23.34 -13.50
N GLU A 165 -24.31 24.61 -13.55
CA GLU A 165 -22.90 25.01 -13.37
C GLU A 165 -22.39 24.63 -11.98
N GLN A 166 -23.20 24.85 -10.93
CA GLN A 166 -22.88 24.40 -9.57
C GLN A 166 -22.77 22.88 -9.47
N GLN A 167 -23.67 22.13 -10.12
CA GLN A 167 -23.62 20.68 -10.15
C GLN A 167 -22.31 20.18 -10.78
N MET A 168 -21.92 20.72 -11.94
CA MET A 168 -20.64 20.38 -12.58
C MET A 168 -19.46 20.64 -11.66
N GLN A 169 -19.43 21.78 -10.97
CA GLN A 169 -18.36 22.10 -10.03
C GLN A 169 -18.30 21.14 -8.83
N ILE A 170 -19.46 20.68 -8.35
CA ILE A 170 -19.53 19.67 -7.28
C ILE A 170 -19.00 18.34 -7.80
N GLU A 171 -19.48 17.87 -8.96
CA GLU A 171 -19.05 16.62 -9.57
C GLU A 171 -17.54 16.61 -9.86
N ASP A 172 -16.97 17.70 -10.35
CA ASP A 172 -15.53 17.84 -10.57
C ASP A 172 -14.73 17.69 -9.26
N LYS A 173 -15.20 18.33 -8.18
CA LYS A 173 -14.57 18.20 -6.85
C LYS A 173 -14.69 16.77 -6.31
N GLN A 174 -15.86 16.14 -6.49
CA GLN A 174 -16.11 14.76 -6.08
C GLN A 174 -15.19 13.80 -6.84
N ASN A 175 -15.04 13.98 -8.15
CA ASN A 175 -14.13 13.21 -8.99
C ASN A 175 -12.66 13.40 -8.56
N GLN A 176 -12.26 14.62 -8.20
CA GLN A 176 -10.92 14.88 -7.69
C GLN A 176 -10.68 14.21 -6.33
N GLU A 177 -11.65 14.26 -5.42
CA GLU A 177 -11.61 13.55 -4.12
C GLU A 177 -11.46 12.04 -4.33
N LEU A 178 -12.24 11.44 -5.24
CA LEU A 178 -12.16 10.03 -5.58
C LEU A 178 -10.82 9.65 -6.22
N LYS A 179 -10.27 10.47 -7.11
CA LYS A 179 -8.94 10.24 -7.71
C LYS A 179 -7.84 10.22 -6.65
N VAL A 180 -7.84 11.21 -5.74
CA VAL A 180 -6.86 11.26 -4.64
C VAL A 180 -7.04 10.07 -3.70
N PHE A 181 -8.28 9.69 -3.42
CA PHE A 181 -8.61 8.55 -2.58
C PHE A 181 -8.11 7.22 -3.19
N LEU A 182 -8.39 6.97 -4.47
CA LEU A 182 -7.88 5.79 -5.20
C LEU A 182 -6.35 5.77 -5.24
N GLY A 183 -5.70 6.93 -5.44
CA GLY A 183 -4.25 7.03 -5.40
C GLY A 183 -3.66 6.63 -4.04
N ARG A 184 -4.35 6.95 -2.93
CA ARG A 184 -3.94 6.52 -1.59
C ARG A 184 -4.12 5.01 -1.39
N ILE A 185 -5.23 4.44 -1.86
CA ILE A 185 -5.47 2.99 -1.82
C ILE A 185 -4.33 2.24 -2.50
N VAL A 186 -4.01 2.62 -3.74
CA VAL A 186 -2.95 1.98 -4.52
C VAL A 186 -1.60 2.11 -3.82
N ASN A 187 -1.28 3.28 -3.28
CA ASN A 187 -0.02 3.50 -2.57
C ASN A 187 0.10 2.62 -1.31
N ASP A 188 -0.95 2.52 -0.50
CA ASP A 188 -0.93 1.71 0.72
C ASP A 188 -0.77 0.22 0.40
N PHE A 189 -1.47 -0.30 -0.61
CA PHE A 189 -1.29 -1.68 -1.07
C PHE A 189 0.11 -1.92 -1.64
N GLN A 190 0.64 -1.00 -2.45
CA GLN A 190 2.01 -1.10 -2.97
C GLN A 190 3.07 -1.10 -1.86
N GLN A 191 2.90 -0.28 -0.83
CA GLN A 191 3.82 -0.27 0.31
C GLN A 191 3.78 -1.60 1.07
N LEU A 192 2.59 -2.17 1.26
CA LEU A 192 2.43 -3.48 1.88
C LEU A 192 3.10 -4.59 1.04
N GLU A 193 2.86 -4.61 -0.27
CA GLU A 193 3.47 -5.57 -1.20
C GLU A 193 5.00 -5.48 -1.23
N VAL A 194 5.56 -4.26 -1.28
CA VAL A 194 7.01 -4.05 -1.24
C VAL A 194 7.60 -4.52 0.10
N GLY A 195 6.91 -4.28 1.21
CA GLY A 195 7.30 -4.79 2.53
C GLY A 195 7.34 -6.32 2.56
N HIS A 196 6.24 -6.96 2.14
CA HIS A 196 6.12 -8.41 2.09
C HIS A 196 7.19 -9.04 1.17
N PHE A 197 7.41 -8.49 -0.02
CA PHE A 197 8.42 -8.98 -0.94
C PHE A 197 9.83 -8.92 -0.33
N ARG A 198 10.19 -7.81 0.34
CA ARG A 198 11.47 -7.68 1.03
C ARG A 198 11.65 -8.74 2.12
N ASN A 199 10.61 -8.96 2.93
CA ASN A 199 10.64 -9.96 4.00
C ASN A 199 10.72 -11.39 3.45
N ALA A 200 9.97 -11.69 2.39
CA ALA A 200 10.04 -12.96 1.68
C ALA A 200 11.45 -13.25 1.12
N VAL A 201 12.12 -12.25 0.53
CA VAL A 201 13.52 -12.37 0.07
C VAL A 201 14.46 -12.66 1.25
N ILE A 202 14.31 -11.97 2.38
CA ILE A 202 15.13 -12.21 3.57
C ILE A 202 14.95 -13.63 4.11
N LEU A 203 13.70 -14.10 4.22
CA LEU A 203 13.40 -15.45 4.70
C LEU A 203 13.87 -16.54 3.73
N ASN A 204 13.74 -16.32 2.42
CA ASN A 204 14.30 -17.21 1.39
C ASN A 204 15.82 -17.30 1.49
N ASN A 205 16.52 -16.17 1.63
CA ASN A 205 17.97 -16.17 1.79
C ASN A 205 18.40 -16.89 3.08
N ARG A 206 17.65 -16.72 4.18
CA ARG A 206 17.88 -17.45 5.44
C ARG A 206 17.70 -18.96 5.29
N GLU A 207 16.67 -19.41 4.55
CA GLU A 207 16.46 -20.84 4.27
C GLU A 207 17.62 -21.39 3.43
N ARG A 208 17.97 -20.73 2.33
CA ARG A 208 19.08 -21.15 1.45
C ARG A 208 20.42 -21.28 2.18
N ILE A 209 20.75 -20.32 3.05
CA ILE A 209 21.99 -20.39 3.86
C ILE A 209 21.97 -21.62 4.79
N LYS A 210 20.79 -21.97 5.35
CA LYS A 210 20.64 -23.14 6.22
C LYS A 210 20.69 -24.44 5.43
N GLU A 211 20.08 -24.50 4.24
CA GLU A 211 20.17 -25.65 3.33
C GLU A 211 21.59 -25.91 2.85
N PHE A 212 22.34 -24.84 2.54
CA PHE A 212 23.76 -24.93 2.18
C PHE A 212 24.59 -25.49 3.34
N LYS A 213 24.39 -24.98 4.57
CA LYS A 213 25.05 -25.51 5.78
C LYS A 213 24.65 -26.96 6.10
N ALA A 214 23.47 -27.39 5.68
CA ALA A 214 23.00 -28.77 5.82
C ALA A 214 23.67 -29.75 4.84
N GLY A 215 24.44 -29.25 3.86
CA GLY A 215 24.98 -30.08 2.79
C GLY A 215 23.92 -30.60 1.81
N CYS A 216 22.72 -30.01 1.81
CA CYS A 216 21.58 -30.45 1.00
C CYS A 216 21.48 -29.75 -0.37
N TRP A 217 22.48 -28.92 -0.75
CA TRP A 217 22.45 -28.12 -1.97
C TRP A 217 23.68 -28.42 -2.86
N PRO A 218 23.51 -28.70 -4.16
CA PRO A 218 24.64 -29.04 -5.04
C PRO A 218 25.48 -27.80 -5.40
N PRO A 219 26.80 -27.92 -5.59
CA PRO A 219 27.69 -26.77 -5.81
C PRO A 219 27.58 -26.06 -7.17
N GLU A 220 26.79 -26.56 -8.13
CA GLU A 220 26.97 -26.23 -9.55
C GLU A 220 26.06 -25.10 -10.10
N ASN A 221 25.10 -24.58 -9.34
CA ASN A 221 24.18 -23.53 -9.81
C ASN A 221 24.34 -22.19 -9.08
N TYR A 222 25.57 -21.66 -9.07
CA TYR A 222 25.79 -20.22 -8.85
C TYR A 222 25.36 -19.43 -10.11
N SER A 223 24.06 -19.30 -10.34
CA SER A 223 23.55 -18.11 -11.01
C SER A 223 23.06 -17.14 -9.93
N VAL A 224 23.93 -16.20 -9.62
CA VAL A 224 23.51 -14.98 -8.94
C VAL A 224 22.55 -14.30 -9.91
N GLY A 225 21.24 -14.38 -9.64
CA GLY A 225 20.23 -13.59 -10.37
C GLY A 225 20.61 -12.09 -10.37
N PRO A 226 20.10 -11.31 -11.34
CA PRO A 226 20.84 -10.28 -12.06
C PRO A 226 21.12 -9.04 -11.21
N PHE A 227 22.23 -9.02 -10.48
CA PHE A 227 22.80 -7.82 -9.86
C PHE A 227 24.20 -7.52 -10.38
N HIS A 228 24.51 -7.91 -11.61
CA HIS A 228 25.71 -7.47 -12.32
C HIS A 228 25.35 -6.62 -13.53
N VAL A 229 24.58 -5.54 -13.31
CA VAL A 229 24.76 -4.35 -14.14
C VAL A 229 26.10 -3.77 -13.70
N ARG A 230 27.16 -4.03 -14.47
CA ARG A 230 28.45 -3.34 -14.30
C ARG A 230 28.18 -1.83 -14.39
N PRO A 231 28.47 -1.03 -13.35
CA PRO A 231 28.67 0.40 -13.57
C PRO A 231 29.81 0.50 -14.59
N THR A 232 29.54 1.24 -15.65
CA THR A 232 30.44 1.52 -16.75
C THR A 232 31.84 1.90 -16.26
N ALA A 233 32.84 1.44 -17.01
CA ALA A 233 34.23 1.77 -16.82
C ALA A 233 34.43 3.29 -16.79
N TYR A 234 34.78 3.82 -15.63
CA TYR A 234 35.51 5.08 -15.53
C TYR A 234 36.92 4.77 -15.04
N PRO A 235 37.97 5.20 -15.78
CA PRO A 235 39.33 4.92 -15.37
C PRO A 235 39.69 5.79 -14.15
N VAL A 236 40.19 5.11 -13.12
CA VAL A 236 40.86 5.67 -11.96
C VAL A 236 42.04 6.49 -12.45
N LYS A 237 41.94 7.83 -12.36
CA LYS A 237 43.12 8.70 -12.44
C LYS A 237 43.79 8.77 -11.07
N THR A 238 45.09 8.52 -11.13
CA THR A 238 46.06 8.42 -10.07
C THR A 238 46.14 9.66 -9.18
N ARG A 239 46.35 9.38 -7.89
CA ARG A 239 46.53 10.32 -6.79
C ARG A 239 47.91 10.98 -6.90
N ARG A 240 48.00 12.29 -7.09
CA ARG A 240 49.18 13.10 -6.73
C ARG A 240 48.87 13.93 -5.48
N ARG A 241 49.74 13.80 -4.49
CA ARG A 241 49.75 14.57 -3.24
C ARG A 241 49.96 16.06 -3.53
N ALA A 242 49.23 16.92 -2.82
CA ALA A 242 49.74 18.20 -2.35
C ALA A 242 49.16 18.46 -0.96
N ALA A 243 50.04 18.56 0.03
CA ALA A 243 49.74 19.06 1.35
C ALA A 243 49.62 20.59 1.27
N SER A 244 48.65 21.19 1.98
CA SER A 244 48.74 22.55 2.49
C SER A 244 47.65 22.77 3.54
N ALA A 245 48.09 23.32 4.67
CA ALA A 245 47.32 23.58 5.88
C ALA A 245 46.47 24.86 5.79
N THR A 246 45.40 24.92 6.59
CA THR A 246 44.89 26.05 7.42
C THR A 246 43.50 25.64 7.93
N ARG A 247 43.29 25.26 9.20
CA ARG A 247 43.17 26.08 10.42
C ARG A 247 42.18 27.25 10.29
N THR A 248 40.93 27.02 10.67
CA THR A 248 40.12 28.06 11.32
C THR A 248 39.09 27.45 12.28
N LYS A 249 39.18 27.90 13.53
CA LYS A 249 38.34 27.55 14.68
C LYS A 249 36.91 28.04 14.45
N ARG A 250 35.89 27.26 14.81
CA ARG A 250 34.55 27.81 15.07
C ARG A 250 34.11 27.44 16.48
N ASN A 251 34.08 28.47 17.32
CA ASN A 251 33.72 28.45 18.72
C ASN A 251 32.25 28.06 18.94
N LYS A 252 32.04 27.28 20.02
CA LYS A 252 30.77 27.12 20.73
C LYS A 252 30.46 28.35 21.60
N LYS A 253 29.19 28.42 22.06
CA LYS A 253 28.60 29.21 23.18
C LYS A 253 28.18 30.65 22.79
N LYS A 254 27.03 31.22 23.16
CA LYS A 254 26.03 31.05 24.26
C LYS A 254 24.63 31.48 23.75
N LYS A 255 23.52 30.80 24.11
CA LYS A 255 22.51 31.21 25.12
C LYS A 255 22.39 32.73 25.42
N SER A 256 21.24 33.32 25.09
CA SER A 256 20.26 33.84 26.08
C SER A 256 19.00 34.42 25.41
N PRO A 257 17.81 34.29 26.05
CA PRO A 257 16.54 34.84 25.59
C PRO A 257 16.26 36.23 26.18
N ARG A 258 15.29 36.95 25.59
CA ARG A 258 14.45 38.08 26.08
C ARG A 258 14.00 38.87 24.82
N LYS A 259 12.81 39.42 24.68
CA LYS A 259 11.69 39.74 25.56
C LYS A 259 10.44 39.78 24.67
#